data_AF-A0AAF1AJU7-F1
#
_entry.id   AF-A0AAF1AJU7-F1
#
_cell.length_a   1.000
_cell.length_b   1.000
_cell.length_c   1.000
_cell.angle_alpha   90.00
_cell.angle_beta   90.00
_cell.angle_gamma   90.00
#
_symmetry.space_group_name_H-M   'P 1'
#
loop_
_entity.id
_entity.type
_entity.pdbx_description
1 polymer ?
#
loop_
_entity_poly.entity_id
_entity_poly.type
_entity_poly.pdbx_seq_one_letter_code
_entity_poly.pdbx_strand_id
1 'polypeptide(L)' 'MAAPDKSSSPDLIKKKVWSHEVAIGELNTLSSSRAVYQKNGNLYFRTSIVKAKAFEEKQLQKLQKQSSHG' A
#
# COMPACT_ATOMS: atom_id res chain seq x y z
N MET A 1 -11.04 29.60 8.21
CA MET A 1 -11.80 28.52 7.53
C MET A 1 -10.84 27.36 7.29
N ALA A 2 -10.92 26.30 8.10
CA ALA A 2 -10.09 25.11 7.91
C ALA A 2 -10.64 24.31 6.73
N ALA A 3 -9.78 23.90 5.79
CA ALA A 3 -10.18 23.05 4.67
C ALA A 3 -10.70 21.70 5.20
N PRO A 4 -11.71 21.09 4.55
CA PRO A 4 -12.16 19.76 4.94
C PRO A 4 -11.01 18.77 4.79
N ASP A 5 -10.77 18.00 5.85
CA ASP A 5 -9.80 16.91 5.90
C ASP A 5 -10.11 15.90 4.77
N LYS A 6 -9.29 15.91 3.72
CA LYS A 6 -9.42 15.04 2.53
C LYS A 6 -9.00 13.59 2.82
N SER A 7 -8.75 13.21 4.07
CA SER A 7 -8.16 11.90 4.42
C SER A 7 -9.11 10.70 4.28
N SER A 8 -10.43 10.91 4.12
CA SER A 8 -11.44 9.85 4.30
C SER A 8 -12.54 9.76 3.23
N SER A 9 -12.37 10.34 2.03
CA SER A 9 -13.35 10.11 0.97
C SER A 9 -13.30 8.64 0.50
N PRO A 10 -14.45 7.94 0.35
CA PRO A 10 -14.50 6.51 0.02
C PRO A 10 -13.76 6.16 -1.29
N ASP A 11 -13.72 7.08 -2.26
CA ASP A 11 -13.00 6.89 -3.52
C ASP A 11 -11.48 6.83 -3.35
N LEU A 12 -10.92 7.58 -2.40
CA LEU A 12 -9.49 7.51 -2.08
C LEU A 12 -9.13 6.18 -1.40
N ILE A 13 -10.03 5.65 -0.56
CA ILE A 13 -9.84 4.33 0.07
C ILE A 13 -9.85 3.24 -1.00
N LYS A 14 -10.83 3.26 -1.91
CA LYS A 14 -10.90 2.31 -3.03
C LYS A 14 -9.65 2.36 -3.91
N LYS A 15 -9.18 3.56 -4.26
CA LYS A 15 -7.93 3.73 -5.02
C LYS A 15 -6.73 3.13 -4.30
N LYS A 16 -6.59 3.38 -2.99
CA LYS A 16 -5.49 2.81 -2.19
C LYS A 16 -5.56 1.29 -2.13
N VAL A 17 -6.74 0.72 -1.88
CA VAL A 17 -6.97 -0.74 -1.87
C VAL A 17 -6.48 -1.35 -3.19
N TRP A 18 -6.94 -0.81 -4.32
CA TRP A 18 -6.54 -1.32 -5.63
C TRP A 18 -5.03 -1.18 -5.89
N SER A 19 -4.42 -0.07 -5.49
CA SER A 19 -2.96 0.11 -5.60
C SER A 19 -2.17 -0.93 -4.80
N HIS A 20 -2.61 -1.29 -3.59
CA HIS A 20 -1.97 -2.33 -2.79
C HIS A 20 -2.15 -3.73 -3.40
N GLU A 21 -3.32 -4.04 -3.96
CA GLU A 21 -3.57 -5.31 -4.66
C GLU A 21 -2.66 -5.47 -5.88
N VAL A 22 -2.54 -4.41 -6.70
CA VAL A 22 -1.64 -4.41 -7.86
C VAL A 22 -0.20 -4.60 -7.42
N ALA A 23 0.27 -3.88 -6.39
CA ALA A 23 1.64 -4.01 -5.89
C ALA A 23 1.94 -5.44 -5.41
N ILE A 24 1.00 -6.11 -4.73
CA ILE A 24 1.15 -7.52 -4.34
C ILE A 24 1.28 -8.41 -5.57
N GLY A 25 0.44 -8.20 -6.58
CA GLY A 25 0.49 -8.92 -7.85
C GLY A 25 1.86 -8.77 -8.54
N GLU A 26 2.34 -7.54 -8.69
CA GLU A 26 3.65 -7.25 -9.27
C GLU A 26 4.78 -7.91 -8.48
N LEU A 27 4.79 -7.78 -7.15
CA LEU A 27 5.80 -8.40 -6.29
C LEU A 27 5.85 -9.93 -6.44
N ASN A 28 4.72 -10.59 -6.65
CA ASN A 28 4.65 -12.04 -6.86
C ASN A 28 5.24 -12.49 -8.21
N THR A 29 5.30 -11.61 -9.21
CA THR A 29 5.92 -11.92 -10.52
C THR A 29 7.44 -11.76 -10.53
N LEU A 30 8.01 -11.10 -9.52
CA LEU A 30 9.44 -10.87 -9.43
C LEU A 30 10.18 -12.08 -8.87
N SER A 31 11.40 -12.32 -9.39
CA SER A 31 12.32 -13.29 -8.80
C SER A 31 12.68 -12.90 -7.37
N SER A 32 12.63 -13.86 -6.43
CA SER A 32 12.84 -13.66 -4.99
C SER A 32 14.20 -13.05 -4.63
N SER A 33 15.21 -13.21 -5.50
CA SER A 33 16.55 -12.62 -5.31
C SER A 33 16.63 -11.14 -5.72
N ARG A 34 15.62 -10.60 -6.41
CA ARG A 34 15.60 -9.20 -6.86
C ARG A 34 15.38 -8.27 -5.67
N ALA A 35 16.22 -7.23 -5.58
CA ALA A 35 16.01 -6.15 -4.62
C ALA A 35 14.86 -5.24 -5.07
N VAL A 36 14.04 -4.80 -4.12
CA VAL A 36 13.00 -3.79 -4.33
C VAL A 36 13.19 -2.65 -3.35
N TYR A 37 12.53 -1.52 -3.58
CA TYR A 37 12.70 -0.31 -2.79
C TYR A 37 11.35 0.19 -2.31
N GLN A 38 11.27 0.52 -1.03
CA GLN A 38 10.13 1.22 -0.47
C GLN A 38 10.43 2.72 -0.43
N LYS A 39 9.54 3.51 -1.03
CA LYS A 39 9.61 4.98 -0.99
C LYS A 39 8.91 5.51 0.25
N ASN A 40 9.59 6.33 1.03
CA ASN A 40 9.02 7.10 2.12
C ASN A 40 9.42 8.57 1.97
N GLY A 41 8.47 9.43 1.58
CA GLY A 41 8.76 10.78 1.15
C GLY A 41 9.71 10.77 -0.06
N ASN A 42 10.89 11.40 0.10
CA ASN A 42 11.93 11.47 -0.93
C ASN A 42 13.02 10.39 -0.77
N LEU A 43 12.91 9.52 0.23
CA LEU A 43 13.90 8.49 0.52
C LEU A 43 13.46 7.13 0.00
N TYR A 44 14.42 6.36 -0.49
CA TYR A 44 14.21 4.99 -0.95
C TYR A 44 14.99 4.03 -0.06
N PHE A 45 14.28 3.09 0.55
CA PHE A 45 14.87 2.07 1.42
C PHE A 45 14.87 0.73 0.71
N ARG A 46 16.05 0.15 0.52
CA ARG A 46 16.19 -1.20 -0.06
C ARG A 46 15.52 -2.20 0.87
N THR A 47 14.70 -3.09 0.32
CA THR A 47 14.03 -4.16 1.05
C THR A 47 13.97 -5.44 0.21
N SER A 48 13.53 -6.53 0.82
CA SER A 48 13.28 -7.80 0.12
C SER A 48 11.83 -7.88 -0.36
N ILE A 49 11.58 -8.68 -1.39
CA ILE A 49 10.22 -8.95 -1.89
C ILE A 49 9.31 -9.48 -0.77
N VAL A 50 9.82 -10.38 0.07
CA VAL A 50 9.05 -10.92 1.21
C VAL A 50 8.60 -9.82 2.16
N LYS A 51 9.49 -8.88 2.53
CA LYS A 51 9.16 -7.77 3.42
C LYS A 51 8.24 -6.76 2.76
N ALA A 52 8.44 -6.47 1.47
CA ALA A 52 7.57 -5.60 0.70
C ALA A 52 6.14 -6.18 0.62
N LYS A 53 6.01 -7.47 0.29
CA LYS A 53 4.71 -8.14 0.20
C LYS A 53 3.97 -8.14 1.53
N ALA A 54 4.64 -8.50 2.62
CA ALA A 54 4.04 -8.47 3.96
C ALA A 54 3.61 -7.05 4.37
N PHE A 55 4.34 -6.02 3.93
CA PHE A 55 3.94 -4.63 4.14
C PHE A 55 2.65 -4.29 3.37
N GLU A 56 2.58 -4.59 2.08
CA GLU A 56 1.41 -4.32 1.24
C GLU A 56 0.16 -5.06 1.77
N GLU A 57 0.29 -6.34 2.12
CA GLU A 57 -0.79 -7.14 2.72
C GLU A 57 -1.30 -6.51 4.03
N LYS A 58 -0.39 -6.01 4.88
CA LYS A 58 -0.76 -5.33 6.12
C LYS A 58 -1.49 -4.01 5.87
N GLN A 59 -1.14 -3.24 4.83
CA GLN A 59 -1.86 -2.01 4.48
C GLN A 59 -3.24 -2.31 3.91
N LEU A 60 -3.34 -3.32 3.04
CA LEU A 60 -4.61 -3.76 2.48
C LEU A 60 -5.60 -4.18 3.57
N GLN A 61 -5.15 -5.00 4.53
CA GLN A 61 -5.98 -5.42 5.67
C GLN A 61 -6.44 -4.23 6.53
N LYS A 62 -5.60 -3.21 6.74
CA LYS A 62 -5.97 -2.00 7.49
C LYS A 62 -7.07 -1.22 6.77
N LEU A 63 -6.92 -1.01 5.46
CA LEU A 63 -7.88 -0.25 4.67
C LEU A 63 -9.23 -0.97 4.54
N GLN A 64 -9.21 -2.30 4.36
CA GLN A 64 -10.44 -3.11 4.34
C GLN A 64 -11.20 -3.08 5.67
N LYS A 65 -10.47 -3.07 6.81
CA LYS A 65 -11.09 -2.87 8.13
C LYS A 65 -11.72 -1.48 8.26
N GLN A 66 -11.07 -0.44 7.74
CA GLN A 66 -11.59 0.93 7.74
C GLN A 66 -12.83 1.08 6.84
N SER A 67 -12.91 0.37 5.71
CA SER A 67 -14.10 0.40 4.84
C SER A 67 -15.30 -0.40 5.38
N SER A 68 -15.08 -1.33 6.31
CA SER A 68 -16.12 -2.17 6.93
C SER A 68 -16.74 -1.55 8.20
N HIS A 69 -16.18 -0.44 8.70
CA HIS A 69 -16.68 0.32 9.85
C HIS A 69 -17.43 1.62 9.46
N GLY A 70 -17.93 1.71 8.22
CA GLY A 70 -18.70 2.84 7.71
C GLY A 70 -20.13 2.47 7.37
#